data_AF-W4QV49-F1
#
_entry.id   AF-W4QV49-F1
#
_cell.length_a   1.000
_cell.length_b   1.000
_cell.length_c   1.000
_cell.angle_alpha   90.00
_cell.angle_beta   90.00
_cell.angle_gamma   90.00
#
_symmetry.space_group_name_H-M   'P 1'
#
loop_
_entity.id
_entity.type
_entity.pdbx_description
1 polymer ?
#
loop_
_entity_poly.entity_id
_entity_poly.type
_entity_poly.pdbx_seq_one_letter_code
_entity_poly.pdbx_strand_id
1 'polypeptide(L)'
;MFKLTHVSLTALLVIVLLLLIRSFSYNHEAAILDKLEGNVHDEQIDGESLEDNYYHFFIYTNEQVKENLIQLIDHLVEFNDTEIWKADHDDYRKQLIGWLSAFSNQKEVPTKYSVVHSTYEEGINDVKEAFQLAETTLTFGDNSHLEEIIATFWLADEKFRESESLVRQLKTN
;
A
#
# COMPACT_ATOMS: atom_id res chain seq x y z
N MET A 1 -30.59 14.94 -13.42
CA MET A 1 -30.05 13.56 -13.53
C MET A 1 -28.76 13.57 -12.73
N PHE A 2 -28.69 12.89 -11.58
CA PHE A 2 -27.67 13.16 -10.55
C PHE A 2 -27.41 11.96 -9.61
N LYS A 3 -26.24 12.00 -8.94
CA LYS A 3 -25.81 11.28 -7.72
C LYS A 3 -25.62 9.75 -7.70
N LEU A 4 -26.13 8.94 -8.65
CA LEU A 4 -25.96 7.46 -8.54
C LEU A 4 -24.54 6.93 -8.85
N THR A 5 -23.77 7.59 -9.72
CA THR A 5 -22.42 7.12 -10.14
C THR A 5 -21.26 7.56 -9.25
N HIS A 6 -21.45 8.60 -8.42
CA HIS A 6 -20.39 9.10 -7.54
C HIS A 6 -20.35 8.31 -6.23
N VAL A 7 -21.52 8.06 -5.62
CA VAL A 7 -21.64 7.26 -4.38
C VAL A 7 -21.10 5.84 -4.59
N SER A 8 -21.29 5.24 -5.76
CA SER A 8 -20.72 3.93 -6.08
C SER A 8 -19.20 3.92 -6.10
N LEU A 9 -18.52 5.00 -6.52
CA LEU A 9 -17.07 5.00 -6.62
C LEU A 9 -16.35 5.45 -5.34
N THR A 10 -16.87 6.41 -4.56
CA THR A 10 -16.30 6.65 -3.23
C THR A 10 -16.45 5.39 -2.36
N ALA A 11 -17.58 4.68 -2.47
CA ALA A 11 -17.75 3.39 -1.79
C ALA A 11 -16.74 2.33 -2.29
N LEU A 12 -16.52 2.20 -3.60
CA LEU A 12 -15.52 1.29 -4.16
C LEU A 12 -14.11 1.62 -3.65
N LEU A 13 -13.71 2.89 -3.72
CA LEU A 13 -12.38 3.35 -3.28
C LEU A 13 -12.19 3.14 -1.77
N VAL A 14 -13.20 3.44 -0.94
CA VAL A 14 -13.12 3.18 0.51
C VAL A 14 -13.05 1.68 0.80
N ILE A 15 -13.80 0.83 0.07
CA ILE A 15 -13.66 -0.64 0.19
C ILE A 15 -12.24 -1.09 -0.16
N VAL A 16 -11.69 -0.59 -1.27
CA VAL A 16 -10.32 -0.86 -1.72
C VAL A 16 -9.28 -0.44 -0.67
N LEU A 17 -9.39 0.77 -0.13
CA LEU A 17 -8.47 1.28 0.89
C LEU A 17 -8.60 0.51 2.21
N LEU A 18 -9.81 0.08 2.60
CA LEU A 18 -10.01 -0.80 3.75
C LEU A 18 -9.41 -2.19 3.54
N LEU A 19 -9.44 -2.73 2.32
CA LEU A 19 -8.75 -3.98 1.96
C LEU A 19 -7.22 -3.82 2.00
N LEU A 20 -6.68 -2.67 1.56
CA LEU A 20 -5.25 -2.38 1.67
C LEU A 20 -4.81 -2.18 3.13
N ILE A 21 -5.55 -1.42 3.95
CA ILE A 21 -5.25 -1.27 5.39
C ILE A 21 -5.27 -2.63 6.08
N ARG A 22 -6.23 -3.50 5.75
CA ARG A 22 -6.28 -4.89 6.24
C ARG A 22 -4.99 -5.65 5.94
N SER A 23 -4.39 -5.49 4.76
CA SER A 23 -3.11 -6.11 4.38
C SER A 23 -1.95 -5.71 5.27
N PHE A 24 -2.01 -4.51 5.87
CA PHE A 24 -0.95 -3.96 6.75
C PHE A 24 -1.35 -3.91 8.23
N SER A 25 -2.55 -4.38 8.62
CA SER A 25 -3.08 -4.25 9.98
C SER A 25 -2.93 -5.53 10.81
N TYR A 26 -1.72 -5.82 11.29
CA TYR A 26 -1.55 -6.67 12.49
C TYR A 26 -0.51 -6.12 13.48
N ASN A 27 -0.78 -6.34 14.77
CA ASN A 27 -0.08 -5.65 15.85
C ASN A 27 1.31 -6.24 16.15
N HIS A 28 2.38 -5.44 16.03
CA HIS A 28 3.42 -5.44 17.07
C HIS A 28 4.17 -4.11 17.25
N GLU A 29 4.25 -3.71 18.52
CA GLU A 29 5.24 -2.81 19.13
C GLU A 29 5.65 -1.52 18.41
N ALA A 30 5.07 -0.40 18.88
CA ALA A 30 5.60 0.96 18.69
C ALA A 30 7.09 1.11 19.10
N ALA A 31 7.62 0.20 19.93
CA ALA A 31 9.05 0.14 20.28
C ALA A 31 10.00 -0.15 19.09
N ILE A 32 9.47 -0.48 17.90
CA ILE A 32 10.24 -0.46 16.65
C ILE A 32 10.22 0.93 16.01
N LEU A 33 9.07 1.63 15.98
CA LEU A 33 8.97 2.99 15.42
C LEU A 33 9.74 4.02 16.26
N ASP A 34 9.66 3.95 17.60
CA ASP A 34 10.45 4.76 18.56
C ASP A 34 11.98 4.66 18.33
N LYS A 35 12.46 3.58 17.69
CA LYS A 35 13.87 3.38 17.33
C LYS A 35 14.23 3.85 15.92
N LEU A 36 13.24 4.01 15.05
CA LEU A 36 13.44 4.28 13.62
C LEU A 36 13.26 5.76 13.27
N GLU A 37 12.41 6.51 14.00
CA GLU A 37 12.33 7.98 13.88
C GLU A 37 13.70 8.68 14.07
N GLY A 38 14.62 8.07 14.83
CA GLY A 38 15.96 8.60 15.05
C GLY A 38 16.98 8.30 13.94
N ASN A 39 16.81 7.21 13.18
CA ASN A 39 17.92 6.60 12.43
C ASN A 39 17.69 6.43 10.91
N VAL A 40 16.45 6.36 10.43
CA VAL A 40 16.13 5.88 9.06
C VAL A 40 16.59 6.83 7.93
N HIS A 41 16.99 8.08 8.23
CA HIS A 41 17.09 9.12 7.21
C HIS A 41 18.40 9.19 6.39
N ASP A 42 19.55 8.75 6.90
CA ASP A 42 20.81 8.73 6.11
C ASP A 42 21.93 7.82 6.67
N GLU A 43 21.78 7.22 7.87
CA GLU A 43 22.85 6.46 8.52
C GLU A 43 22.72 4.94 8.34
N GLN A 44 23.79 4.30 7.87
CA GLN A 44 24.00 2.88 8.15
C GLN A 44 24.10 2.72 9.67
N ILE A 45 23.22 1.92 10.29
CA ILE A 45 23.32 1.64 11.72
C ILE A 45 24.62 0.85 11.95
N ASP A 46 25.62 1.54 12.52
CA ASP A 46 27.03 1.15 12.43
C ASP A 46 27.32 -0.15 13.22
N GLY A 47 27.20 -1.28 12.52
CA GLY A 47 27.34 -2.64 13.07
C GLY A 47 26.16 -3.59 12.80
N GLU A 48 25.02 -3.14 12.28
CA GLU A 48 23.90 -4.03 11.90
C GLU A 48 24.11 -4.68 10.53
N SER A 49 23.57 -5.89 10.34
CA SER A 49 23.74 -6.62 9.08
C SER A 49 22.82 -6.10 7.97
N LEU A 50 23.17 -6.35 6.71
CA LEU A 50 22.30 -6.03 5.57
C LEU A 50 20.93 -6.73 5.66
N GLU A 51 20.86 -7.88 6.35
CA GLU A 51 19.61 -8.61 6.59
C GLU A 51 18.74 -7.97 7.68
N ASP A 52 19.34 -7.31 8.66
CA ASP A 52 18.63 -6.59 9.72
C ASP A 52 18.11 -5.25 9.18
N ASN A 53 18.98 -4.49 8.49
CA ASN A 53 18.61 -3.25 7.83
C ASN A 53 17.43 -3.46 6.85
N TYR A 54 17.44 -4.53 6.04
CA TYR A 54 16.33 -4.85 5.14
C TYR A 54 15.04 -5.23 5.88
N TYR A 55 15.13 -6.00 6.98
CA TYR A 55 13.97 -6.33 7.81
C TYR A 55 13.33 -5.07 8.41
N HIS A 56 14.15 -4.15 8.94
CA HIS A 56 13.68 -2.89 9.52
C HIS A 56 13.09 -1.96 8.46
N PHE A 57 13.69 -1.88 7.26
CA PHE A 57 13.12 -1.19 6.11
C PHE A 57 11.74 -1.73 5.73
N PHE A 58 11.57 -3.04 5.58
CA PHE A 58 10.29 -3.67 5.22
C PHE A 58 9.18 -3.32 6.23
N ILE A 59 9.46 -3.45 7.54
CA ILE A 59 8.49 -3.13 8.58
C ILE A 59 8.14 -1.63 8.57
N TYR A 60 9.14 -0.75 8.45
CA TYR A 60 8.94 0.69 8.39
C TYR A 60 8.08 1.13 7.20
N THR A 61 8.38 0.64 5.99
CA THR A 61 7.63 0.98 4.78
C THR A 61 6.16 0.55 4.89
N ASN A 62 5.86 -0.61 5.47
CA ASN A 62 4.49 -1.08 5.62
C ASN A 62 3.68 -0.24 6.62
N GLU A 63 4.25 0.10 7.78
CA GLU A 63 3.58 0.99 8.73
C GLU A 63 3.39 2.40 8.16
N GLN A 64 4.36 2.94 7.41
CA GLN A 64 4.19 4.21 6.71
C GLN A 64 3.10 4.17 5.62
N VAL A 65 3.05 3.14 4.78
CA VAL A 65 1.99 2.97 3.78
C VAL A 65 0.60 2.91 4.48
N LYS A 66 0.50 2.15 5.57
CA LYS A 66 -0.70 1.98 6.40
C LYS A 66 -1.18 3.27 7.08
N GLU A 67 -0.29 4.03 7.72
CA GLU A 67 -0.63 5.31 8.34
C GLU A 67 -1.16 6.31 7.33
N ASN A 68 -0.52 6.41 6.17
CA ASN A 68 -0.97 7.27 5.08
C ASN A 68 -2.30 6.78 4.46
N LEU A 69 -2.53 5.47 4.35
CA LEU A 69 -3.82 4.90 3.94
C LEU A 69 -4.96 5.24 4.92
N ILE A 70 -4.70 5.27 6.23
CA ILE A 70 -5.69 5.67 7.25
C ILE A 70 -6.04 7.15 7.08
N GLN A 71 -5.05 8.03 7.00
CA GLN A 71 -5.25 9.47 6.78
C GLN A 71 -6.03 9.75 5.48
N LEU A 72 -5.76 8.96 4.43
CA LEU A 72 -6.46 9.01 3.15
C LEU A 72 -7.95 8.63 3.29
N ILE A 73 -8.29 7.59 4.05
CA ILE A 73 -9.70 7.26 4.31
C ILE A 73 -10.40 8.39 5.08
N ASP A 74 -9.76 8.92 6.14
CA ASP A 74 -10.37 9.97 6.96
C ASP A 74 -10.68 11.23 6.11
N HIS A 75 -9.75 11.65 5.24
CA HIS A 75 -10.00 12.75 4.30
C HIS A 75 -11.11 12.42 3.28
N LEU A 76 -11.10 11.23 2.67
CA LEU A 76 -12.13 10.82 1.71
C LEU A 76 -13.54 10.74 2.35
N VAL A 77 -13.62 10.43 3.65
CA VAL A 77 -14.86 10.45 4.43
C VAL A 77 -15.32 11.89 4.70
N GLU A 78 -14.41 12.83 5.00
CA GLU A 78 -14.72 14.24 5.25
C GLU A 78 -15.21 14.97 3.97
N PHE A 79 -14.56 14.75 2.82
CA PHE A 79 -14.76 15.56 1.60
C PHE A 79 -15.66 14.93 0.51
N ASN A 80 -16.24 13.75 0.77
CA ASN A 80 -17.03 12.90 -0.14
C ASN A 80 -18.08 13.62 -1.03
N ASP A 81 -18.77 14.65 -0.52
CA ASP A 81 -19.86 15.35 -1.23
C ASP A 81 -19.39 16.64 -1.97
N THR A 82 -18.07 16.89 -2.06
CA THR A 82 -17.47 18.09 -2.68
C THR A 82 -16.78 17.79 -4.01
N GLU A 83 -16.82 18.66 -5.02
CA GLU A 83 -16.14 18.41 -6.32
C GLU A 83 -14.61 18.33 -6.23
N ILE A 84 -14.03 18.74 -5.10
CA ILE A 84 -12.59 18.69 -4.80
C ILE A 84 -12.09 17.23 -4.85
N TRP A 85 -12.92 16.26 -4.46
CA TRP A 85 -12.57 14.83 -4.32
C TRP A 85 -11.93 14.20 -5.57
N LYS A 86 -12.18 14.73 -6.77
CA LYS A 86 -11.61 14.21 -8.03
C LYS A 86 -10.17 14.64 -8.27
N ALA A 87 -9.79 15.84 -7.84
CA ALA A 87 -8.40 16.30 -7.91
C ALA A 87 -7.57 15.53 -6.87
N ASP A 88 -8.10 15.51 -5.65
CA ASP A 88 -7.60 14.74 -4.52
C ASP A 88 -7.36 13.26 -4.90
N HIS A 89 -8.34 12.57 -5.48
CA HIS A 89 -8.23 11.16 -5.90
C HIS A 89 -7.01 10.87 -6.78
N ASP A 90 -6.72 11.71 -7.79
CA ASP A 90 -5.61 11.46 -8.71
C ASP A 90 -4.25 11.70 -8.03
N ASP A 91 -4.15 12.72 -7.18
CA ASP A 91 -2.93 12.94 -6.40
C ASP A 91 -2.73 11.89 -5.31
N TYR A 92 -3.79 11.38 -4.67
CA TYR A 92 -3.71 10.26 -3.73
C TYR A 92 -3.31 8.94 -4.39
N ARG A 93 -3.81 8.67 -5.61
CA ARG A 93 -3.33 7.55 -6.42
C ARG A 93 -1.82 7.65 -6.66
N LYS A 94 -1.31 8.82 -7.05
CA LYS A 94 0.13 9.05 -7.25
C LYS A 94 0.93 8.89 -5.97
N GLN A 95 0.43 9.42 -4.84
CA GLN A 95 1.07 9.30 -3.53
C GLN A 95 1.17 7.84 -3.08
N LEU A 96 0.07 7.08 -3.15
CA LEU A 96 0.04 5.66 -2.77
C LEU A 96 0.95 4.81 -3.66
N ILE A 97 0.91 5.00 -4.98
CA ILE A 97 1.85 4.34 -5.89
C ILE A 97 3.30 4.78 -5.62
N GLY A 98 3.53 6.02 -5.16
CA GLY A 98 4.82 6.53 -4.73
C GLY A 98 5.36 5.83 -3.47
N TRP A 99 4.57 5.77 -2.39
CA TRP A 99 4.95 5.07 -1.15
C TRP A 99 5.19 3.58 -1.39
N LEU A 100 4.31 2.92 -2.14
CA LEU A 100 4.47 1.52 -2.52
C LEU A 100 5.74 1.32 -3.39
N SER A 101 5.96 2.14 -4.42
CA SER A 101 7.13 1.99 -5.29
C SER A 101 8.45 2.42 -4.63
N ALA A 102 8.43 3.11 -3.48
CA ALA A 102 9.64 3.35 -2.68
C ALA A 102 10.28 2.02 -2.25
N PHE A 103 9.48 0.97 -2.03
CA PHE A 103 9.95 -0.38 -1.76
C PHE A 103 10.74 -0.98 -2.95
N SER A 104 10.14 -1.01 -4.15
CA SER A 104 10.80 -1.46 -5.41
C SER A 104 12.10 -0.71 -5.74
N ASN A 105 12.27 0.52 -5.25
CA ASN A 105 13.48 1.32 -5.48
C ASN A 105 14.65 0.93 -4.56
N GLN A 106 14.48 -0.03 -3.65
CA GLN A 106 15.53 -0.50 -2.74
C GLN A 106 16.64 -1.25 -3.50
N LYS A 107 17.78 -0.58 -3.70
CA LYS A 107 18.89 -1.09 -4.53
C LYS A 107 19.64 -2.27 -3.92
N GLU A 108 19.58 -2.42 -2.60
CA GLU A 108 20.28 -3.46 -1.86
C GLU A 108 19.28 -4.40 -1.18
N VAL A 109 18.93 -5.47 -1.91
CA VAL A 109 18.07 -6.57 -1.45
C VAL A 109 18.95 -7.77 -1.11
N PRO A 110 19.01 -8.23 0.16
CA PRO A 110 19.75 -9.43 0.51
C PRO A 110 19.16 -10.67 -0.18
N THR A 111 19.99 -11.61 -0.62
CA THR A 111 19.55 -12.85 -1.27
C THR A 111 18.50 -13.60 -0.45
N LYS A 112 18.63 -13.59 0.88
CA LYS A 112 17.68 -14.18 1.84
C LYS A 112 16.24 -13.66 1.65
N TYR A 113 16.08 -12.38 1.35
CA TYR A 113 14.79 -11.71 1.19
C TYR A 113 14.39 -11.46 -0.27
N SER A 114 15.12 -12.00 -1.24
CA SER A 114 14.81 -11.84 -2.68
C SER A 114 13.36 -12.21 -3.03
N VAL A 115 12.83 -13.29 -2.44
CA VAL A 115 11.43 -13.72 -2.63
C VAL A 115 10.45 -12.77 -1.94
N VAL A 116 10.75 -12.28 -0.73
CA VAL A 116 9.93 -11.26 -0.04
C VAL A 116 9.80 -10.01 -0.91
N HIS A 117 10.90 -9.63 -1.57
CA HIS A 117 10.94 -8.48 -2.46
C HIS A 117 10.04 -8.70 -3.68
N SER A 118 10.27 -9.76 -4.47
CA SER A 118 9.51 -10.02 -5.69
C SER A 118 8.02 -10.21 -5.44
N THR A 119 7.63 -10.92 -4.37
CA THR A 119 6.22 -11.11 -3.99
C THR A 119 5.55 -9.77 -3.61
N TYR A 120 6.30 -8.83 -3.03
CA TYR A 120 5.79 -7.50 -2.71
C TYR A 120 5.68 -6.66 -3.99
N GLU A 121 6.66 -6.74 -4.90
CA GLU A 121 6.59 -6.08 -6.22
C GLU A 121 5.41 -6.56 -7.08
N GLU A 122 5.08 -7.85 -7.04
CA GLU A 122 3.85 -8.41 -7.61
C GLU A 122 2.61 -7.68 -7.06
N GLY A 123 2.46 -7.60 -5.73
CA GLY A 123 1.36 -6.87 -5.09
C GLY A 123 1.31 -5.37 -5.42
N ILE A 124 2.46 -4.70 -5.59
CA ILE A 124 2.51 -3.31 -6.07
C ILE A 124 1.96 -3.21 -7.50
N ASN A 125 2.26 -4.18 -8.36
CA ASN A 125 1.82 -4.17 -9.76
C ASN A 125 0.33 -4.49 -9.89
N ASP A 126 -0.20 -5.42 -9.08
CA ASP A 126 -1.64 -5.67 -8.94
C ASP A 126 -2.39 -4.38 -8.55
N VAL A 127 -1.87 -3.62 -7.56
CA VAL A 127 -2.44 -2.31 -7.18
C VAL A 127 -2.41 -1.30 -8.32
N LYS A 128 -1.34 -1.25 -9.13
CA LYS A 128 -1.24 -0.37 -10.31
C LYS A 128 -2.27 -0.73 -11.37
N GLU A 129 -2.44 -2.01 -11.67
CA GLU A 129 -3.42 -2.52 -12.63
C GLU A 129 -4.85 -2.23 -12.17
N ALA A 130 -5.18 -2.51 -10.90
CA ALA A 130 -6.49 -2.25 -10.34
C ALA A 130 -6.86 -0.75 -10.36
N PHE A 131 -5.89 0.16 -10.15
CA PHE A 131 -6.10 1.60 -10.34
C PHE A 131 -6.27 2.03 -11.80
N GLN A 132 -5.62 1.36 -12.76
CA GLN A 132 -5.79 1.63 -14.19
C GLN A 132 -7.16 1.15 -14.70
N LEU A 133 -7.64 0.01 -14.21
CA LEU A 133 -9.00 -0.48 -14.45
C LEU A 133 -10.04 0.48 -13.83
N ALA A 134 -9.82 0.94 -12.59
CA ALA A 134 -10.71 1.91 -11.94
C ALA A 134 -10.79 3.25 -12.68
N GLU A 135 -9.67 3.78 -13.20
CA GLU A 135 -9.65 4.98 -14.06
C GLU A 135 -10.40 4.76 -15.38
N THR A 136 -10.34 3.55 -15.94
CA THR A 136 -11.06 3.17 -17.17
C THR A 136 -12.56 3.14 -16.93
N THR A 137 -13.02 2.43 -15.88
CA THR A 137 -14.43 2.44 -15.42
C THR A 137 -14.93 3.86 -15.14
N LEU A 138 -14.12 4.69 -14.48
CA LEU A 138 -14.41 6.11 -14.24
C LEU A 138 -14.63 6.92 -15.53
N THR A 139 -13.69 6.81 -16.46
CA THR A 139 -13.63 7.66 -17.66
C THR A 139 -14.79 7.39 -18.61
N PHE A 140 -15.18 6.13 -18.75
CA PHE A 140 -16.27 5.73 -19.65
C PHE A 140 -17.63 5.53 -18.95
N GLY A 141 -17.64 5.54 -17.61
CA GLY A 141 -18.84 5.24 -16.81
C GLY A 141 -19.28 3.78 -16.92
N ASP A 142 -18.39 2.88 -17.33
CA ASP A 142 -18.68 1.47 -17.52
C ASP A 142 -18.28 0.64 -16.29
N ASN A 143 -19.29 0.06 -15.64
CA ASN A 143 -19.15 -0.75 -14.45
C ASN A 143 -18.78 -2.22 -14.74
N SER A 144 -18.54 -2.58 -16.00
CA SER A 144 -18.14 -3.94 -16.42
C SER A 144 -16.93 -4.49 -15.67
N HIS A 145 -15.94 -3.65 -15.35
CA HIS A 145 -14.70 -4.03 -14.67
C HIS A 145 -14.78 -4.02 -13.13
N LEU A 146 -15.95 -3.75 -12.50
CA LEU A 146 -16.02 -3.62 -11.03
C LEU A 146 -15.62 -4.91 -10.28
N GLU A 147 -16.00 -6.08 -10.78
CA GLU A 147 -15.61 -7.37 -10.18
C GLU A 147 -14.12 -7.67 -10.38
N GLU A 148 -13.56 -7.25 -11.52
CA GLU A 148 -12.15 -7.40 -11.88
C GLU A 148 -11.26 -6.52 -10.98
N ILE A 149 -11.61 -5.23 -10.82
CA ILE A 149 -10.92 -4.30 -9.91
C ILE A 149 -10.86 -4.87 -8.49
N ILE A 150 -11.98 -5.38 -7.97
CA ILE A 150 -12.04 -5.97 -6.63
C ILE A 150 -11.19 -7.25 -6.55
N ALA A 151 -11.22 -8.11 -7.57
CA ALA A 151 -10.40 -9.31 -7.61
C ALA A 151 -8.89 -9.01 -7.61
N THR A 152 -8.43 -8.04 -8.40
CA THR A 152 -7.02 -7.64 -8.44
C THR A 152 -6.56 -7.03 -7.11
N PHE A 153 -7.41 -6.27 -6.41
CA PHE A 153 -7.09 -5.81 -5.05
C PHE A 153 -7.05 -6.95 -4.01
N TRP A 154 -7.76 -8.07 -4.20
CA TRP A 154 -7.60 -9.26 -3.35
C TRP A 154 -6.29 -10.03 -3.63
N LEU A 155 -5.81 -10.05 -4.88
CA LEU A 155 -4.48 -10.59 -5.20
C LEU A 155 -3.39 -9.78 -4.49
N ALA A 156 -3.51 -8.45 -4.49
CA ALA A 156 -2.65 -7.57 -3.69
C ALA A 156 -2.75 -7.83 -2.16
N ASP A 157 -3.95 -8.03 -1.58
CA ASP A 157 -4.12 -8.40 -0.15
C ASP A 157 -3.46 -9.75 0.17
N GLU A 158 -3.48 -10.71 -0.75
CA GLU A 158 -2.74 -11.97 -0.60
C GLU A 158 -1.22 -11.77 -0.71
N LYS A 159 -0.73 -10.99 -1.68
CA LYS A 159 0.70 -10.75 -1.93
C LYS A 159 1.41 -10.00 -0.81
N PHE A 160 0.84 -8.91 -0.31
CA PHE A 160 1.44 -8.17 0.80
C PHE A 160 1.49 -9.04 2.09
N ARG A 161 0.44 -9.83 2.36
CA ARG A 161 0.41 -10.79 3.47
C ARG A 161 1.38 -11.97 3.28
N GLU A 162 1.60 -12.43 2.05
CA GLU A 162 2.62 -13.45 1.72
C GLU A 162 4.03 -12.92 2.04
N SER A 163 4.39 -11.73 1.54
CA SER A 163 5.68 -11.10 1.82
C SER A 163 5.91 -10.84 3.31
N GLU A 164 4.90 -10.39 4.05
CA GLU A 164 5.01 -10.18 5.50
C GLU A 164 5.25 -11.51 6.25
N SER A 165 4.51 -12.56 5.89
CA SER A 165 4.70 -13.91 6.44
C SER A 165 6.12 -14.44 6.17
N LEU A 166 6.60 -14.26 4.94
CA LEU A 166 7.96 -14.67 4.54
C LEU A 166 9.04 -13.87 5.28
N VAL A 167 8.92 -12.53 5.41
CA VAL A 167 9.94 -11.72 6.10
C VAL A 167 10.06 -12.11 7.57
N ARG A 168 8.94 -12.40 8.24
CA ARG A 168 8.91 -12.83 9.65
C ARG A 168 9.52 -14.22 9.81
N GLN A 169 9.19 -15.17 8.94
CA GLN A 169 9.82 -16.49 8.92
C GLN A 169 11.34 -16.39 8.73
N LEU A 170 11.80 -15.53 7.80
CA LEU A 170 13.22 -15.33 7.53
C LEU A 170 13.96 -14.57 8.64
N LYS A 171 13.28 -13.74 9.43
CA LYS A 171 13.89 -13.09 10.61
C LYS A 171 13.98 -14.02 11.83
N THR A 172 13.17 -15.08 11.87
CA THR A 172 13.20 -16.10 12.95
C THR A 172 14.19 -17.25 12.71
N ASN A 173 14.69 -17.43 11.47
CA ASN A 173 15.63 -18.48 11.07
C ASN A 173 17.02 -17.95 10.67
#